data_AF-A0A1K0GG28-F1
#
_entry.id   AF-A0A1K0GG28-F1
#
_cell.length_a   1.000
_cell.length_b   1.000
_cell.length_c   1.000
_cell.angle_alpha   90.00
_cell.angle_beta   90.00
_cell.angle_gamma   90.00
#
_symmetry.space_group_name_H-M   'P 1'
#
loop_
_entity.id
_entity.type
_entity.pdbx_description
1 polymer ?
#
loop_
_entity_poly.entity_id
_entity_poly.type
_entity_poly.pdbx_seq_one_letter_code
_entity_poly.pdbx_strand_id
1 'polypeptide(L)'
;MTAKVTTARIGLVAAALVVAGVGVQSSAQAAEPTPPPGQETTAKPRASSGVAAIRDCIDVANRDVGRGDTGNYVREVQCLLNWAINPSTFALIAVDGSFGPQTEAKVKKFQTCANALGAGLSVDGRVGPRTAPHLEWWAAHSAYIC
;
A
#
# COMPACT_ATOMS: atom_id res chain seq x y z
N MET A 1 41.06 22.62 11.10
CA MET A 1 40.72 23.88 11.80
C MET A 1 39.30 23.76 12.31
N THR A 2 39.13 23.44 13.59
CA THR A 2 37.82 23.21 14.24
C THR A 2 37.77 24.07 15.49
N ALA A 3 36.86 25.05 15.52
CA ALA A 3 36.62 25.89 16.69
C ALA A 3 35.10 25.90 17.01
N LYS A 4 34.84 25.76 18.31
CA LYS A 4 33.59 25.43 18.98
C LYS A 4 32.62 26.62 19.04
N VAL A 5 31.32 26.30 18.99
CA VAL A 5 30.22 27.21 19.35
C VAL A 5 29.99 27.11 20.86
N THR A 6 29.96 28.25 21.56
CA THR A 6 29.76 28.36 23.01
C THR A 6 28.86 29.58 23.30
N THR A 7 27.68 29.31 23.92
CA THR A 7 27.00 29.97 25.07
C THR A 7 26.91 31.52 25.07
N ALA A 8 25.84 32.22 25.49
CA ALA A 8 24.99 32.04 26.66
C ALA A 8 23.77 33.00 26.65
N ARG A 9 22.81 32.68 27.53
CA ARG A 9 21.53 33.34 27.84
C ARG A 9 21.70 34.64 28.67
N ILE A 10 20.63 35.45 28.79
CA ILE A 10 20.17 36.36 29.90
C ILE A 10 19.30 37.48 29.25
N GLY A 11 18.13 37.95 29.70
CA GLY A 11 17.27 37.80 30.90
C GLY A 11 15.86 38.37 30.57
N LEU A 12 14.78 37.91 31.22
CA LEU A 12 13.97 38.58 32.29
C LEU A 12 13.45 40.00 31.89
N VAL A 13 12.21 40.48 32.04
CA VAL A 13 11.12 40.42 33.04
C VAL A 13 9.84 40.96 32.35
N ALA A 14 8.60 40.48 32.55
CA ALA A 14 7.55 41.05 33.44
C ALA A 14 6.21 40.43 32.98
N ALA A 15 5.43 39.72 33.81
CA ALA A 15 4.56 40.13 34.92
C ALA A 15 3.18 40.70 34.47
N ALA A 16 2.13 40.19 35.15
CA ALA A 16 0.72 40.62 35.21
C ALA A 16 -0.22 40.12 34.07
N LEU A 17 -1.49 39.74 34.27
CA LEU A 17 -2.41 39.62 35.43
C LEU A 17 -3.75 39.02 34.90
N VAL A 18 -4.53 38.34 35.77
CA VAL A 18 -6.00 38.01 35.74
C VAL A 18 -6.51 37.15 34.54
N VAL A 19 -7.39 36.15 34.65
CA VAL A 19 -8.74 36.13 35.26
C VAL A 19 -9.14 34.70 35.64
N ALA A 20 -9.77 34.56 36.81
CA ALA A 20 -10.48 33.36 37.25
C ALA A 20 -11.71 33.09 36.36
N GLY A 21 -11.82 31.87 35.85
CA GLY A 21 -13.00 31.40 35.13
C GLY A 21 -13.13 29.89 35.24
N VAL A 22 -13.74 29.44 36.33
CA VAL A 22 -14.27 28.08 36.44
C VAL A 22 -15.42 27.96 35.43
N GLY A 23 -15.22 27.12 34.42
CA GLY A 23 -16.26 26.78 33.45
C GLY A 23 -16.18 25.28 33.14
N VAL A 24 -16.88 24.48 33.95
CA VAL A 24 -17.14 23.08 33.63
C VAL A 24 -18.11 23.08 32.44
N GLN A 25 -17.67 22.65 31.26
CA GLN A 25 -18.60 22.31 30.19
C GLN A 25 -18.92 20.83 30.32
N SER A 26 -19.97 20.56 31.09
CA SER A 26 -20.70 19.30 31.08
C SER A 26 -21.51 19.28 29.79
N SER A 27 -20.99 18.63 28.74
CA SER A 27 -21.81 18.25 27.61
C SER A 27 -22.60 17.01 28.00
N ALA A 28 -23.88 17.22 28.32
CA ALA A 28 -24.86 16.16 28.39
C ALA A 28 -24.86 15.42 27.04
N GLN A 29 -24.38 14.18 27.04
CA GLN A 29 -24.62 13.23 25.96
C GLN A 29 -26.12 12.98 25.92
N ALA A 30 -26.79 13.62 24.97
CA ALA A 30 -28.10 13.18 24.53
C ALA A 30 -27.91 11.75 24.02
N ALA A 31 -28.55 10.80 24.71
CA ALA A 31 -28.67 9.43 24.24
C ALA A 31 -29.28 9.45 22.83
N GLU A 32 -28.49 9.07 21.83
CA GLU A 32 -29.01 8.82 20.49
C GLU A 32 -30.01 7.65 20.57
N PRO A 33 -31.15 7.73 19.88
CA PRO A 33 -32.04 6.59 19.73
C PRO A 33 -31.28 5.45 19.04
N THR A 34 -31.36 4.25 19.60
CA THR A 34 -30.79 3.05 19.00
C THR A 34 -31.34 2.86 17.58
N PRO A 35 -30.49 2.81 16.53
CA PRO A 35 -30.95 2.52 15.19
C PRO A 35 -31.47 1.07 15.13
N PRO A 36 -32.55 0.79 14.38
CA PRO A 36 -33.05 -0.57 14.21
C PRO A 36 -31.98 -1.47 13.56
N PRO A 37 -31.89 -2.75 13.94
CA PRO A 37 -30.92 -3.65 13.35
C PRO A 37 -31.34 -3.97 11.91
N GLY A 38 -30.43 -3.72 10.98
CA GLY A 38 -30.55 -4.18 9.59
C GLY A 38 -30.86 -3.09 8.58
N GLN A 39 -29.90 -2.20 8.34
CA GLN A 39 -29.66 -1.61 7.02
C GLN A 39 -28.15 -1.39 6.86
N GLU A 40 -27.46 -2.38 6.29
CA GLU A 40 -26.22 -2.12 5.55
C GLU A 40 -26.56 -1.12 4.46
N THR A 41 -26.34 0.16 4.75
CA THR A 41 -26.36 1.17 3.71
C THR A 41 -25.21 0.86 2.78
N THR A 42 -25.53 0.35 1.59
CA THR A 42 -24.71 0.47 0.38
C THR A 42 -24.51 1.96 0.09
N ALA A 43 -23.68 2.62 0.88
CA ALA A 43 -23.22 3.95 0.60
C ALA A 43 -22.31 3.84 -0.62
N LYS A 44 -22.80 4.32 -1.76
CA LYS A 44 -21.97 4.69 -2.92
C LYS A 44 -20.68 5.33 -2.39
N PRO A 45 -19.47 4.87 -2.76
CA PRO A 45 -18.25 5.42 -2.22
C PRO A 45 -18.31 6.94 -2.35
N ARG A 46 -18.23 7.63 -1.20
CA ARG A 46 -18.23 9.08 -1.18
C ARG A 46 -16.97 9.48 -1.93
N ALA A 47 -17.11 10.11 -3.09
CA ALA A 47 -16.00 10.48 -3.95
C ALA A 47 -14.93 11.17 -3.10
N SER A 48 -13.81 10.48 -2.92
CA SER A 48 -12.63 11.03 -2.27
C SER A 48 -12.23 12.28 -3.08
N SER A 49 -11.91 13.37 -2.39
CA SER A 49 -11.32 14.57 -3.01
C SER A 49 -9.93 14.75 -2.46
N GLY A 50 -8.96 15.14 -3.30
CA GLY A 50 -7.55 15.30 -2.92
C GLY A 50 -6.67 14.10 -3.27
N VAL A 51 -5.52 13.97 -2.58
CA VAL A 51 -4.48 12.96 -2.92
C VAL A 51 -4.99 11.52 -2.85
N ALA A 52 -6.00 11.24 -2.00
CA ALA A 52 -6.67 9.94 -1.97
C ALA A 52 -7.41 9.64 -3.29
N ALA A 53 -8.08 10.63 -3.88
CA ALA A 53 -8.76 10.51 -5.18
C ALA A 53 -7.76 10.22 -6.30
N ILE A 54 -6.60 10.89 -6.30
CA ILE A 54 -5.54 10.66 -7.29
C ILE A 54 -4.98 9.22 -7.17
N ARG A 55 -4.89 8.68 -5.96
CA ARG A 55 -4.55 7.27 -5.73
C ARG A 55 -5.66 6.29 -6.10
N ASP A 56 -6.91 6.74 -6.19
CA ASP A 56 -7.99 5.95 -6.78
C ASP A 56 -7.92 6.01 -8.33
N CYS A 57 -7.46 7.12 -8.92
CA CYS A 57 -7.27 7.25 -10.36
C CYS A 57 -6.08 6.42 -10.88
N ILE A 58 -5.00 6.37 -10.09
CA ILE A 58 -3.87 5.47 -10.33
C ILE A 58 -4.21 4.22 -9.56
N ASP A 59 -4.81 3.24 -10.20
CA ASP A 59 -5.37 2.05 -9.59
C ASP A 59 -4.30 1.13 -8.93
N VAL A 60 -3.54 1.64 -7.98
CA VAL A 60 -2.47 0.95 -7.25
C VAL A 60 -3.05 -0.05 -6.27
N ALA A 61 -4.27 0.21 -5.78
CA ALA A 61 -4.97 -0.67 -4.88
C ALA A 61 -5.53 -1.91 -5.59
N ASN A 62 -6.11 -1.80 -6.80
CA ASN A 62 -6.48 -3.01 -7.55
C ASN A 62 -5.26 -3.70 -8.16
N ARG A 63 -4.10 -3.03 -8.18
CA ARG A 63 -2.80 -3.61 -8.55
C ARG A 63 -2.00 -4.21 -7.38
N ASP A 64 -2.59 -4.32 -6.18
CA ASP A 64 -2.00 -5.01 -5.04
C ASP A 64 -2.74 -6.33 -4.79
N VAL A 65 -2.09 -7.44 -5.15
CA VAL A 65 -2.63 -8.79 -4.94
C VAL A 65 -1.60 -9.71 -4.29
N GLY A 66 -2.10 -10.61 -3.46
CA GLY A 66 -1.33 -11.64 -2.77
C GLY A 66 -2.18 -12.88 -2.48
N ARG A 67 -1.63 -13.78 -1.66
CA ARG A 67 -2.28 -15.06 -1.32
C ARG A 67 -3.74 -14.84 -0.87
N GLY A 68 -4.65 -15.57 -1.50
CA GLY A 68 -6.08 -15.56 -1.20
C GLY A 68 -6.89 -14.58 -2.05
N ASP A 69 -6.25 -13.62 -2.70
CA ASP A 69 -6.94 -12.68 -3.59
C ASP A 69 -7.40 -13.40 -4.87
N THR A 70 -8.49 -12.91 -5.46
CA THR A 70 -9.06 -13.47 -6.70
C THR A 70 -9.48 -12.36 -7.66
N GLY A 71 -9.62 -12.68 -8.94
CA GLY A 71 -10.20 -11.80 -9.94
C GLY A 71 -9.37 -11.63 -11.21
N ASN A 72 -9.76 -10.67 -12.05
CA ASN A 72 -9.14 -10.44 -13.35
C ASN A 72 -7.69 -10.00 -13.23
N TYR A 73 -7.36 -9.15 -12.26
CA TYR A 73 -5.98 -8.72 -12.06
C TYR A 73 -5.07 -9.89 -11.62
N VAL A 74 -5.59 -10.85 -10.86
CA VAL A 74 -4.84 -12.07 -10.53
C VAL A 74 -4.57 -12.91 -11.79
N ARG A 75 -5.53 -13.05 -12.72
CA ARG A 75 -5.28 -13.71 -14.01
C ARG A 75 -4.18 -12.99 -14.79
N GLU A 76 -4.24 -11.66 -14.83
CA GLU A 76 -3.24 -10.86 -15.51
C GLU A 76 -1.85 -11.09 -14.92
N VAL A 77 -1.71 -11.01 -13.59
CA VAL A 77 -0.45 -11.33 -12.88
C VAL A 77 0.03 -12.74 -13.22
N GLN A 78 -0.84 -13.75 -13.24
CA GLN A 78 -0.47 -15.12 -13.59
C GLN A 78 0.03 -15.23 -15.03
N CYS A 79 -0.62 -14.55 -15.98
CA CYS A 79 -0.15 -14.43 -17.37
C CYS A 79 1.25 -13.79 -17.41
N LEU A 80 1.41 -12.62 -16.80
CA LEU A 80 2.66 -11.87 -16.82
C LEU A 80 3.81 -12.67 -16.18
N LEU A 81 3.56 -13.41 -15.09
CA LEU A 81 4.56 -14.30 -14.47
C LEU A 81 4.99 -15.44 -15.40
N ASN A 82 4.07 -15.97 -16.19
CA ASN A 82 4.37 -17.01 -17.19
C ASN A 82 5.16 -16.48 -18.39
N TRP A 83 5.04 -15.18 -18.70
CA TRP A 83 5.82 -14.52 -19.74
C TRP A 83 7.19 -14.03 -19.26
N ALA A 84 7.25 -13.42 -18.08
CA ALA A 84 8.47 -12.83 -17.55
C ALA A 84 9.50 -13.88 -17.11
N ILE A 85 9.05 -15.09 -16.74
CA ILE A 85 9.91 -16.18 -16.27
C ILE A 85 10.00 -17.28 -17.34
N ASN A 86 11.22 -17.71 -17.65
CA ASN A 86 11.56 -18.67 -18.69
C ASN A 86 10.82 -20.01 -18.50
N PRO A 87 9.89 -20.36 -19.41
CA PRO A 87 9.09 -21.57 -19.29
C PRO A 87 9.88 -22.86 -19.53
N SER A 88 11.06 -22.78 -20.15
CA SER A 88 11.95 -23.94 -20.35
C SER A 88 12.67 -24.35 -19.07
N THR A 89 12.78 -23.43 -18.10
CA THR A 89 13.46 -23.66 -16.81
C THR A 89 12.47 -23.77 -15.66
N PHE A 90 11.35 -23.04 -15.72
CA PHE A 90 10.36 -22.98 -14.66
C PHE A 90 8.97 -23.30 -15.19
N ALA A 91 8.28 -24.24 -14.52
CA ALA A 91 6.94 -24.66 -14.92
C ALA A 91 5.94 -23.47 -14.96
N LEU A 92 5.03 -23.52 -15.92
CA LEU A 92 3.89 -22.60 -16.00
C LEU A 92 2.95 -22.80 -14.81
N ILE A 93 2.36 -21.71 -14.33
CA ILE A 93 1.26 -21.76 -13.35
C ILE A 93 -0.09 -21.61 -14.07
N ALA A 94 -1.15 -22.09 -13.45
CA ALA A 94 -2.51 -21.90 -13.96
C ALA A 94 -2.89 -20.40 -13.99
N VAL A 95 -3.68 -20.01 -14.99
CA VAL A 95 -4.27 -18.67 -15.14
C VAL A 95 -5.75 -18.74 -14.76
N ASP A 96 -6.01 -19.08 -13.51
CA ASP A 96 -7.34 -19.35 -12.97
C ASP A 96 -7.98 -18.13 -12.26
N GLY A 97 -7.20 -17.07 -12.04
CA GLY A 97 -7.64 -15.88 -11.33
C GLY A 97 -7.71 -16.07 -9.81
N SER A 98 -7.10 -17.12 -9.27
CA SER A 98 -6.99 -17.40 -7.83
C SER A 98 -5.53 -17.34 -7.41
N PHE A 99 -5.20 -16.44 -6.48
CA PHE A 99 -3.82 -16.26 -6.03
C PHE A 99 -3.47 -17.34 -5.00
N GLY A 100 -3.18 -18.53 -5.51
CA GLY A 100 -2.83 -19.70 -4.71
C GLY A 100 -1.35 -19.81 -4.35
N PRO A 101 -0.95 -20.91 -3.69
CA PRO A 101 0.43 -21.14 -3.29
C PRO A 101 1.44 -21.12 -4.43
N GLN A 102 1.05 -21.64 -5.61
CA GLN A 102 1.92 -21.66 -6.79
C GLN A 102 2.14 -20.26 -7.34
N THR A 103 1.10 -19.42 -7.38
CA THR A 103 1.22 -18.02 -7.79
C THR A 103 2.16 -17.26 -6.86
N GLU A 104 1.98 -17.38 -5.53
CA GLU A 104 2.89 -16.73 -4.57
C GLU A 104 4.34 -17.17 -4.72
N ALA A 105 4.57 -18.48 -4.86
CA ALA A 105 5.92 -19.00 -5.05
C ALA A 105 6.58 -18.43 -6.32
N LYS A 106 5.82 -18.30 -7.41
CA LYS A 106 6.32 -17.73 -8.67
C LYS A 106 6.53 -16.22 -8.58
N VAL A 107 5.73 -15.49 -7.79
CA VAL A 107 5.98 -14.07 -7.46
C VAL A 107 7.28 -13.90 -6.66
N LYS A 108 7.49 -14.72 -5.62
CA LYS A 108 8.75 -14.70 -4.85
C LYS A 108 9.96 -14.99 -5.73
N LYS A 109 9.82 -15.92 -6.68
CA LYS A 109 10.86 -16.19 -7.68
C LYS A 109 11.14 -14.97 -8.55
N PHE A 110 10.10 -14.35 -9.11
CA PHE A 110 10.21 -13.12 -9.88
C PHE A 110 10.95 -12.02 -9.09
N GLN A 111 10.50 -11.74 -7.86
CA GLN A 111 11.09 -10.73 -6.97
C GLN A 111 12.57 -11.02 -6.70
N THR A 112 12.93 -12.29 -6.47
CA THR A 112 14.32 -12.72 -6.28
C THR A 112 15.17 -12.48 -7.52
N CYS A 113 14.69 -12.86 -8.71
CA CYS A 113 15.41 -12.63 -9.96
C CYS A 113 15.58 -11.14 -10.26
N ALA A 114 14.53 -10.34 -10.04
CA ALA A 114 14.60 -8.90 -10.17
C ALA A 114 15.65 -8.28 -9.23
N ASN A 115 15.73 -8.78 -8.00
CA ASN A 115 16.74 -8.33 -7.03
C ASN A 115 18.16 -8.69 -7.41
N ALA A 116 18.38 -9.84 -8.06
CA ALA A 116 19.69 -10.19 -8.62
C ALA A 116 20.15 -9.19 -9.70
N LEU A 117 19.20 -8.46 -10.31
CA LEU A 117 19.46 -7.39 -11.28
C LEU A 117 19.39 -5.97 -10.66
N GLY A 118 19.26 -5.86 -9.34
CA GLY A 118 19.30 -4.58 -8.62
C GLY A 118 17.96 -3.88 -8.40
N ALA A 119 16.82 -4.58 -8.55
CA ALA A 119 15.50 -3.95 -8.40
C ALA A 119 15.14 -3.51 -6.97
N GLY A 120 15.72 -4.11 -5.93
CA GLY A 120 15.48 -3.73 -4.53
C GLY A 120 14.04 -3.97 -4.03
N LEU A 121 13.37 -4.99 -4.56
CA LEU A 121 12.03 -5.42 -4.16
C LEU A 121 12.04 -6.22 -2.85
N SER A 122 10.95 -6.15 -2.11
CA SER A 122 10.65 -7.11 -1.04
C SER A 122 10.32 -8.47 -1.67
N VAL A 123 10.79 -9.58 -1.06
CA VAL A 123 10.49 -10.96 -1.52
C VAL A 123 9.37 -11.55 -0.65
N ASP A 124 8.24 -10.86 -0.61
CA ASP A 124 7.08 -11.18 0.22
C ASP A 124 6.01 -12.01 -0.49
N GLY A 125 6.12 -12.19 -1.81
CA GLY A 125 5.12 -12.90 -2.60
C GLY A 125 3.86 -12.10 -2.90
N ARG A 126 3.84 -10.78 -2.64
CA ARG A 126 2.79 -9.87 -3.11
C ARG A 126 3.21 -9.16 -4.39
N VAL A 127 2.27 -9.03 -5.31
CA VAL A 127 2.41 -8.12 -6.44
C VAL A 127 1.74 -6.82 -6.04
N GLY A 128 2.52 -5.94 -5.40
CA GLY A 128 2.08 -4.60 -5.00
C GLY A 128 2.65 -3.49 -5.89
N PRO A 129 2.48 -2.22 -5.51
CA PRO A 129 2.85 -1.05 -6.35
C PRO A 129 4.33 -0.97 -6.75
N ARG A 130 5.23 -1.66 -6.03
CA ARG A 130 6.65 -1.77 -6.40
C ARG A 130 6.94 -2.93 -7.35
N THR A 131 6.24 -4.06 -7.18
CA THR A 131 6.46 -5.29 -7.95
C THR A 131 5.73 -5.26 -9.28
N ALA A 132 4.49 -4.78 -9.32
CA ALA A 132 3.66 -4.72 -10.52
C ALA A 132 4.34 -4.04 -11.73
N PRO A 133 4.91 -2.82 -11.62
CA PRO A 133 5.56 -2.18 -12.76
C PRO A 133 6.80 -2.94 -13.25
N HIS A 134 7.53 -3.63 -12.35
CA HIS A 134 8.64 -4.49 -12.76
C HIS A 134 8.13 -5.70 -13.52
N LEU A 135 7.08 -6.36 -13.03
CA LEU A 135 6.50 -7.55 -13.66
C LEU A 135 5.98 -7.23 -15.06
N GLU A 136 5.25 -6.13 -15.21
CA GLU A 136 4.76 -5.66 -16.50
C GLU A 136 5.88 -5.32 -17.47
N TRP A 137 6.91 -4.61 -17.00
CA TRP A 137 8.06 -4.29 -17.84
C TRP A 137 8.76 -5.55 -18.34
N TRP A 138 9.10 -6.49 -17.44
CA TRP A 138 9.79 -7.73 -17.84
C TRP A 138 8.95 -8.62 -18.75
N ALA A 139 7.64 -8.72 -18.52
CA ALA A 139 6.76 -9.50 -19.39
C ALA A 139 6.60 -8.87 -20.78
N ALA A 140 6.78 -7.55 -20.92
CA ALA A 140 6.71 -6.85 -22.20
C ALA A 140 8.02 -6.85 -22.99
N HIS A 141 9.16 -7.16 -22.36
CA HIS A 141 10.47 -7.19 -23.01
C HIS A 141 10.86 -8.64 -23.30
N SER A 142 11.35 -8.91 -24.51
CA SER A 142 11.57 -10.28 -25.04
C SER A 142 12.63 -11.12 -24.30
N ALA A 143 13.19 -10.62 -23.20
CA ALA A 143 14.16 -11.31 -22.37
C ALA A 143 13.50 -11.75 -21.06
N TYR A 144 13.63 -13.03 -20.73
CA TYR A 144 13.21 -13.55 -19.43
C TYR A 144 14.07 -12.96 -18.32
N ILE A 145 13.44 -12.64 -17.18
CA ILE A 145 14.16 -12.14 -15.99
C ILE A 145 15.03 -13.24 -15.35
N CYS A 146 14.57 -14.48 -15.52
CA CYS A 146 15.16 -15.77 -15.23
C CYS A 146 14.24 -16.79 -15.90
#